data_AF-A0A7M2Z0N7-F1
#
_entry.id   AF-A0A7M2Z0N7-F1
#
_cell.length_a   1.000
_cell.length_b   1.000
_cell.length_c   1.000
_cell.angle_alpha   90.00
_cell.angle_beta   90.00
_cell.angle_gamma   90.00
#
_symmetry.space_group_name_H-M   'P 1'
#
loop_
_entity.id
_entity.type
_entity.pdbx_description
1 polymer ?
#
loop_
_entity_poly.entity_id
_entity_poly.type
_entity_poly.pdbx_seq_one_letter_code
_entity_poly.pdbx_strand_id
1 'polypeptide(L)' 'MAAGDEARATIQRLLVTGDNRLKQGVDPAKARESYEQALAVARAAGIEDAVRPLVELRLADLARLAAGSPPPAPPAA' A
#
# COMPACT_ATOMS: atom_id res chain seq x y z
N MET A 1 12.00 -23.49 4.62
CA MET A 1 11.80 -22.35 3.71
C MET A 1 12.85 -21.31 4.05
N ALA A 2 13.46 -20.64 3.06
CA ALA A 2 14.42 -19.59 3.37
C ALA A 2 13.70 -18.41 4.04
N ALA A 3 14.33 -17.73 5.00
CA ALA A 3 13.73 -16.59 5.70
C ALA A 3 13.21 -15.49 4.75
N GLY A 4 13.83 -15.36 3.57
CA GLY A 4 13.38 -14.44 2.51
C GLY A 4 12.03 -14.83 1.87
N ASP A 5 11.72 -16.12 1.75
CA ASP A 5 10.44 -16.57 1.17
C ASP A 5 9.28 -16.32 2.13
N GLU A 6 9.52 -16.51 3.44
CA GLU A 6 8.54 -16.26 4.49
C GLU A 6 8.23 -14.76 4.64
N ALA A 7 9.26 -13.92 4.52
CA ALA A 7 9.10 -12.47 4.46
C ALA A 7 8.25 -12.06 3.24
N ARG A 8 8.56 -12.58 2.05
CA ARG A 8 7.79 -12.30 0.82
C ARG A 8 6.33 -12.70 0.94
N ALA A 9 6.05 -13.89 1.49
CA ALA A 9 4.69 -14.36 1.72
C ALA A 9 3.91 -13.45 2.70
N THR A 10 4.59 -12.99 3.75
CA THR A 10 4.00 -12.07 4.75
C THR A 10 3.70 -10.71 4.12
N ILE A 11 4.63 -10.16 3.36
CA ILE A 11 4.46 -8.90 2.62
C ILE A 11 3.27 -8.99 1.67
N GLN A 12 3.19 -10.06 0.86
CA GLN A 12 2.09 -10.27 -0.06
C GLN A 12 0.74 -10.31 0.66
N ARG A 13 0.66 -11.03 1.79
CA ARG A 13 -0.56 -11.11 2.60
C ARG A 13 -0.99 -9.74 3.12
N LEU A 14 -0.05 -8.93 3.59
CA LEU A 14 -0.33 -7.58 4.10
C LEU A 14 -0.85 -6.66 2.99
N LEU A 15 -0.22 -6.69 1.81
CA LEU A 15 -0.67 -5.92 0.65
C LEU A 15 -2.09 -6.31 0.22
N VAL A 16 -2.37 -7.61 0.07
CA VAL A 16 -3.70 -8.13 -0.27
C VAL A 16 -4.73 -7.74 0.80
N THR A 17 -4.33 -7.74 2.08
CA THR A 17 -5.20 -7.32 3.19
C THR A 17 -5.56 -5.84 3.09
N GLY A 18 -4.58 -4.97 2.83
CA GLY A 18 -4.82 -3.54 2.63
C GLY A 18 -5.75 -3.28 1.45
N ASP A 19 -5.52 -3.95 0.33
CA ASP A 19 -6.33 -3.84 -0.89
C ASP A 19 -7.77 -4.28 -0.66
N ASN A 20 -7.96 -5.40 0.03
CA ASN A 20 -9.29 -5.91 0.36
C ASN A 20 -10.04 -4.96 1.30
N ARG A 21 -9.35 -4.36 2.29
CA ARG A 21 -9.94 -3.35 3.18
C ARG A 21 -10.46 -2.15 2.37
N LEU A 22 -9.64 -1.60 1.48
CA LEU A 22 -10.07 -0.49 0.62
C LEU A 22 -11.24 -0.87 -0.27
N LYS A 23 -11.15 -2.04 -0.93
CA LYS A 23 -12.20 -2.54 -1.81
C LYS A 23 -13.53 -2.75 -1.08
N GLN A 24 -13.49 -3.14 0.18
CA GLN A 24 -14.68 -3.40 1.02
C GLN A 24 -15.22 -2.12 1.70
N GLY A 25 -14.62 -0.95 1.45
CA GLY A 25 -15.03 0.30 2.10
C GLY A 25 -14.69 0.35 3.60
N VAL A 26 -13.74 -0.47 4.05
CA VAL A 26 -13.18 -0.35 5.40
C VAL A 26 -12.39 0.96 5.49
N ASP A 27 -12.32 1.52 6.70
CA ASP A 27 -11.53 2.71 7.03
C ASP A 27 -10.15 2.71 6.32
N PRO A 28 -9.86 3.72 5.46
CA PRO A 28 -8.59 3.87 4.78
C PRO A 28 -7.38 3.86 5.71
N ALA A 29 -7.51 4.30 6.97
CA ALA A 29 -6.43 4.24 7.94
C ALA A 29 -5.96 2.79 8.20
N LYS A 30 -6.87 1.82 8.18
CA LYS A 30 -6.54 0.39 8.36
C LYS A 30 -5.87 -0.22 7.13
N ALA A 31 -6.17 0.29 5.94
CA ALA A 31 -5.46 -0.12 4.74
C ALA A 31 -4.03 0.45 4.72
N ARG A 32 -3.90 1.73 5.09
CA ARG A 32 -2.60 2.39 5.29
C ARG A 32 -1.69 1.59 6.23
N GLU A 33 -2.22 1.21 7.39
CA GLU A 33 -1.48 0.41 8.38
C GLU A 33 -0.94 -0.89 7.77
N SER A 34 -1.74 -1.61 6.97
CA SER A 34 -1.29 -2.83 6.29
C SER A 34 -0.12 -2.57 5.33
N TYR A 35 -0.16 -1.47 4.58
CA TYR A 35 0.92 -1.12 3.65
C TYR A 35 2.21 -0.72 4.38
N GLU A 36 2.09 0.05 5.46
CA GLU A 36 3.22 0.44 6.31
C GLU A 36 3.85 -0.78 7.01
N GLN A 37 3.03 -1.73 7.47
CA GLN A 37 3.50 -3.02 8.01
C GLN A 37 4.23 -3.84 6.95
N ALA A 38 3.74 -3.88 5.70
CA ALA A 38 4.42 -4.59 4.61
C ALA A 38 5.82 -4.00 4.36
N LEU A 39 5.95 -2.67 4.41
CA LEU A 39 7.25 -2.00 4.27
C LEU A 39 8.18 -2.29 5.45
N ALA A 40 7.66 -2.34 6.67
CA ALA A 40 8.43 -2.70 7.85
C ALA A 40 8.99 -4.13 7.77
N VAL A 41 8.20 -5.10 7.30
CA VAL A 41 8.66 -6.47 7.06
C VAL A 41 9.72 -6.50 5.95
N ALA A 42 9.52 -5.75 4.86
CA ALA A 42 10.49 -5.68 3.77
C ALA A 42 11.83 -5.09 4.23
N ARG A 43 11.81 -4.07 5.09
CA ARG A 43 13.00 -3.51 5.75
C ARG A 43 13.72 -4.55 6.60
N ALA A 44 12.99 -5.22 7.48
CA ALA A 44 13.55 -6.23 8.37
C ALA A 44 14.19 -7.40 7.59
N ALA A 45 13.65 -7.72 6.41
CA ALA A 45 14.15 -8.77 5.53
C ALA A 45 15.21 -8.30 4.52
N GLY A 46 15.57 -7.01 4.50
CA GLY A 46 16.56 -6.45 3.58
C GLY A 46 16.14 -6.44 2.09
N ILE A 47 14.83 -6.48 1.82
CA ILE A 47 14.25 -6.47 0.47
C ILE A 47 13.36 -5.25 0.22
N GLU A 48 13.57 -4.19 0.99
CA GLU A 48 12.78 -2.96 0.91
C GLU A 48 12.75 -2.39 -0.51
N ASP A 49 13.88 -2.34 -1.21
CA ASP A 49 13.98 -1.71 -2.53
C ASP A 49 13.05 -2.36 -3.57
N ALA A 50 12.76 -3.65 -3.43
CA ALA A 50 11.83 -4.36 -4.31
C ALA A 50 10.35 -4.08 -3.99
N VAL A 51 10.04 -3.70 -2.75
CA VAL A 51 8.66 -3.58 -2.23
C VAL A 51 8.22 -2.13 -2.13
N ARG A 52 9.15 -1.23 -1.79
CA ARG A 52 8.93 0.20 -1.58
C ARG A 52 8.15 0.86 -2.72
N PRO A 53 8.49 0.66 -4.02
CA PRO A 53 7.77 1.34 -5.11
C PRO A 53 6.27 1.00 -5.15
N LEU A 54 5.94 -0.26 -4.84
CA LEU A 54 4.54 -0.71 -4.81
C LEU A 54 3.80 -0.12 -3.60
N VAL A 55 4.42 -0.11 -2.43
CA VAL A 55 3.81 0.46 -1.22
C VAL A 55 3.58 1.97 -1.36
N GLU A 56 4.57 2.71 -1.88
CA GLU A 56 4.46 4.15 -2.11
C GLU A 56 3.31 4.50 -3.06
N LEU A 57 3.14 3.73 -4.14
CA LEU A 57 2.02 3.92 -5.06
C LEU A 57 0.67 3.79 -4.33
N ARG A 58 0.50 2.74 -3.51
CA ARG A 58 -0.75 2.50 -2.77
C ARG A 58 -1.03 3.56 -1.73
N LEU A 59 0.01 4.04 -1.03
CA LEU A 59 -0.14 5.15 -0.09
C LEU A 59 -0.52 6.45 -0.80
N ALA A 60 0.01 6.70 -2.01
CA ALA A 60 -0.36 7.84 -2.82
C ALA A 60 -1.81 7.74 -3.34
N ASP A 61 -2.25 6.55 -3.77
CA ASP A 61 -3.65 6.28 -4.13
C ASP A 61 -4.58 6.57 -2.94
N LEU A 62 -4.21 6.09 -1.75
CA LEU A 62 -4.97 6.32 -0.52
C LEU A 62 -5.08 7.81 -0.18
N ALA A 63 -3.98 8.56 -0.32
CA ALA A 63 -3.97 10.00 -0.10
C ALA A 63 -4.88 10.73 -1.10
N ARG A 64 -4.89 10.31 -2.38
CA ARG A 64 -5.80 10.83 -3.40
C ARG A 64 -7.27 10.57 -3.07
N LEU A 65 -7.59 9.35 -2.61
CA LEU A 65 -8.94 8.99 -2.17
C LEU A 65 -9.39 9.83 -0.97
N ALA A 66 -8.51 10.04 0.01
CA ALA A 66 -8.80 10.82 1.21
C ALA A 66 -8.96 12.32 0.92
N ALA A 67 -8.21 12.87 -0.04
CA ALA A 67 -8.29 14.28 -0.39
C ALA A 67 -9.61 14.67 -1.10
N GLY A 68 -10.36 13.68 -1.61
CA GLY A 68 -11.42 13.92 -2.59
C GLY A 68 -10.80 14.41 -3.90
N SER A 69 -11.20 13.83 -5.04
CA SER A 69 -10.69 14.29 -6.34
C SER A 69 -10.88 15.81 -6.48
N PRO A 70 -9.81 16.61 -6.68
CA PRO A 70 -10.02 17.97 -7.14
C PRO A 70 -10.77 17.88 -8.47
N PRO A 71 -11.78 18.73 -8.74
CA PRO A 71 -12.46 18.73 -10.02
C PRO A 71 -11.41 18.90 -11.13
N PRO A 72 -11.52 18.15 -12.25
CA PRO A 72 -10.60 18.33 -13.36
C PRO A 72 -10.61 19.81 -13.78
N ALA A 73 -9.42 20.38 -13.97
CA ALA A 73 -9.30 21.77 -14.41
C ALA A 73 -10.15 21.95 -15.69
N PRO A 74 -10.96 23.02 -15.79
CA PRO A 74 -11.78 23.25 -16.97
C PRO A 74 -10.87 23.32 -18.21
N PRO A 75 -11.32 22.77 -19.36
CA PRO A 75 -10.53 22.84 -20.58
C PRO A 75 -10.22 24.30 -20.90
N ALA A 76 -8.95 24.58 -21.20
CA ALA A 76 -8.52 25.90 -21.63
C ALA A 76 -9.32 26.31 -22.88
N ALA A 77 -9.91 27.51 -22.83
CA ALA A 77 -10.74 28.10 -23.87
C ALA A 77 -9.96 28.40 -25.16
#